data_AF-X1TGG4-F1
#
_entry.id   AF-X1TGG4-F1
#
_cell.length_a   1.000
_cell.length_b   1.000
_cell.length_c   1.000
_cell.angle_alpha   90.00
_cell.angle_beta   90.00
_cell.angle_gamma   90.00
#
_symmetry.space_group_name_H-M   'P 1'
#
loop_
_entity.id
_entity.type
_entity.pdbx_description
1 polymer ?
#
loop_
_entity_poly.entity_id
_entity_poly.type
_entity_poly.pdbx_seq_one_letter_code
_entity_poly.pdbx_strand_id
1 'polypeptide(L)'
;MIRYYQPVTEQITLIPGAVETLKLFKDKNLKVGLLSNTIFPERFHTEELKRFGLDKYLDLALFSSEVGFKKPHPHMFCTALEKLGVVPHSALFVGDRLEEDIEGAQKVGMKAVLKIKEGEDCPACIVPDAKIANLSELPEAVLKLFEI
;
A
#
# COMPACT_ATOMS: atom_id res chain seq x y z
N MET A 1 -1.68 6.88 23.03
CA MET A 1 -0.39 6.16 22.98
C MET A 1 0.12 5.69 24.36
N ILE A 2 0.59 4.45 24.47
CA ILE A 2 1.20 3.85 25.69
C ILE A 2 2.70 4.19 25.71
N ARG A 3 3.26 4.55 26.88
CA ARG A 3 4.66 4.97 27.07
C ARG A 3 5.70 3.99 26.51
N TYR A 4 5.41 2.69 26.50
CA TYR A 4 6.26 1.65 25.91
C TYR A 4 6.51 1.83 24.40
N TYR A 5 5.52 2.35 23.64
CA TYR A 5 5.60 2.43 22.18
C TYR A 5 6.19 3.76 21.68
N GLN A 6 6.30 4.76 22.56
CA GLN A 6 6.76 6.10 22.21
C GLN A 6 8.12 6.15 21.47
N PRO A 7 9.15 5.37 21.86
CA PRO A 7 10.42 5.40 21.13
C PRO A 7 10.32 4.90 19.68
N VAL A 8 9.37 4.00 19.40
CA VAL A 8 9.11 3.51 18.03
C VAL A 8 8.46 4.61 17.22
N THR A 9 7.37 5.19 17.74
CA THR A 9 6.68 6.34 17.14
C THR A 9 7.65 7.47 16.77
N GLU A 10 8.57 7.82 17.66
CA GLU A 10 9.52 8.92 17.44
C GLU A 10 10.50 8.68 16.28
N GLN A 11 10.70 7.42 15.88
CA GLN A 11 11.57 7.03 14.76
C GLN A 11 10.83 6.86 13.43
N ILE A 12 9.49 6.85 13.43
CA ILE A 12 8.71 6.73 12.21
C ILE A 12 8.85 8.02 11.40
N THR A 13 9.18 7.86 10.12
CA THR A 13 9.28 8.96 9.15
C THR A 13 8.46 8.63 7.91
N LEU A 14 8.04 9.67 7.18
CA LEU A 14 7.35 9.49 5.91
C LEU A 14 8.34 9.20 4.80
N ILE A 15 7.94 8.31 3.90
CA ILE A 15 8.62 8.16 2.61
C ILE A 15 8.46 9.48 1.83
N PRO A 16 9.55 10.04 1.27
CA PRO A 16 9.45 11.24 0.43
C PRO A 16 8.42 11.09 -0.69
N GLY A 17 7.60 12.12 -0.90
CA GLY A 17 6.55 12.12 -1.92
C GLY A 17 5.23 11.44 -1.50
N ALA A 18 5.15 10.81 -0.32
CA ALA A 18 3.94 10.10 0.10
C ALA A 18 2.71 11.02 0.17
N VAL A 19 2.85 12.21 0.78
CA VAL A 19 1.73 13.14 0.95
C VAL A 19 1.27 13.68 -0.41
N GLU A 20 2.22 14.06 -1.26
CA GLU A 20 1.99 14.62 -2.59
C GLU A 20 1.29 13.60 -3.50
N THR A 21 1.76 12.35 -3.51
CA THR A 21 1.18 11.27 -4.32
C THR A 21 -0.23 10.92 -3.83
N LEU A 22 -0.44 10.79 -2.52
CA LEU A 22 -1.77 10.50 -1.96
C LEU A 22 -2.76 11.63 -2.24
N LYS A 23 -2.33 12.89 -2.07
CA LYS A 23 -3.15 14.05 -2.40
C LYS A 23 -3.54 14.07 -3.87
N LEU A 24 -2.57 13.85 -4.78
CA LEU A 24 -2.82 13.81 -6.22
C LEU A 24 -3.87 12.75 -6.59
N PHE A 25 -3.82 11.57 -5.98
CA PHE A 25 -4.80 10.53 -6.22
C PHE A 25 -6.19 10.90 -5.74
N LYS A 26 -6.30 11.54 -4.58
CA LYS A 26 -7.59 12.06 -4.10
C LYS A 26 -8.13 13.19 -4.97
N ASP A 27 -7.28 14.11 -5.42
CA ASP A 27 -7.65 15.19 -6.35
C ASP A 27 -8.14 14.64 -7.70
N LYS A 28 -7.67 13.45 -8.10
CA LYS A 28 -8.13 12.69 -9.28
C LYS A 28 -9.31 11.75 -9.01
N ASN A 29 -9.93 11.81 -7.82
CA ASN A 29 -11.04 10.95 -7.39
C ASN A 29 -10.72 9.44 -7.41
N LEU A 30 -9.45 9.06 -7.27
CA LEU A 30 -9.07 7.66 -7.09
C LEU A 30 -9.38 7.22 -5.65
N LYS A 31 -9.80 5.96 -5.52
CA LYS A 31 -9.93 5.30 -4.22
C LYS A 31 -8.56 4.87 -3.73
N VAL A 32 -8.24 5.20 -2.47
CA VAL A 32 -6.94 4.87 -1.88
C VAL A 32 -7.13 4.01 -0.64
N GLY A 33 -6.58 2.80 -0.67
CA GLY A 33 -6.57 1.87 0.46
C GLY A 33 -5.16 1.64 1.00
N LEU A 34 -5.05 1.49 2.32
CA LEU A 34 -3.86 0.97 2.99
C LEU A 34 -4.11 -0.47 3.42
N LEU A 35 -3.20 -1.38 3.09
CA LEU A 35 -3.26 -2.79 3.47
C LEU A 35 -1.90 -3.24 4.03
N SER A 36 -1.83 -3.48 5.34
CA SER A 36 -0.56 -3.73 6.02
C SER A 36 -0.56 -5.01 6.85
N ASN A 37 0.52 -5.79 6.70
CA ASN A 37 0.82 -6.91 7.59
C ASN A 37 1.46 -6.35 8.87
N THR A 38 0.79 -6.54 10.00
CA THR A 38 1.24 -6.08 11.32
C THR A 38 0.72 -7.00 12.42
N ILE A 39 1.51 -7.11 13.49
CA ILE A 39 1.13 -7.75 14.74
C ILE A 39 0.59 -6.74 15.77
N PHE A 40 0.76 -5.45 15.51
CA PHE A 40 0.34 -4.40 16.42
C PHE A 40 -1.16 -4.09 16.22
N PRO A 41 -1.87 -3.72 17.30
CA PRO A 41 -3.25 -3.27 17.23
C PRO A 41 -3.44 -2.11 16.25
N GLU A 42 -4.57 -2.11 15.51
CA GLU A 42 -4.91 -1.08 14.53
C GLU A 42 -4.73 0.36 15.06
N ARG A 43 -5.12 0.59 16.32
CA ARG A 43 -5.07 1.93 16.94
C ARG A 43 -3.69 2.59 16.87
N PHE A 44 -2.60 1.81 16.91
CA PHE A 44 -1.26 2.39 16.84
C PHE A 44 -0.97 2.92 15.44
N HIS A 45 -1.38 2.19 14.40
CA HIS A 45 -1.21 2.62 13.03
C HIS A 45 -2.11 3.81 12.68
N THR A 46 -3.36 3.81 13.16
CA THR A 46 -4.28 4.93 12.90
C THR A 46 -3.88 6.20 13.66
N GLU A 47 -3.30 6.10 14.87
CA GLU A 47 -2.67 7.23 15.57
C GLU A 47 -1.49 7.80 14.75
N GLU A 48 -0.62 6.96 14.18
CA GLU A 48 0.49 7.45 13.32
C GLU A 48 -0.02 8.10 12.03
N LEU A 49 -1.00 7.50 11.35
CA LEU A 49 -1.59 8.08 10.14
C LEU A 49 -2.14 9.48 10.40
N LYS A 50 -2.81 9.68 11.54
CA LYS A 50 -3.31 11.00 11.99
C LYS A 50 -2.18 11.96 12.32
N ARG A 51 -1.15 11.51 13.02
CA ARG A 51 0.04 12.32 13.35
C ARG A 51 0.71 12.88 12.10
N PHE A 52 0.76 12.10 11.02
CA PHE A 52 1.28 12.54 9.72
C PHE A 52 0.23 13.18 8.80
N GLY A 53 -1.04 13.26 9.23
CA GLY A 53 -2.14 13.81 8.45
C GLY A 53 -2.45 13.04 7.16
N LEU A 54 -2.16 11.74 7.13
CA LEU A 54 -2.40 10.85 5.99
C LEU A 54 -3.79 10.23 5.99
N ASP A 55 -4.42 10.13 7.16
CA ASP A 55 -5.73 9.51 7.36
C ASP A 55 -6.81 10.12 6.46
N LYS A 56 -6.77 11.44 6.25
CA LYS A 56 -7.69 12.17 5.35
C LYS A 56 -7.60 11.77 3.87
N TYR A 57 -6.51 11.12 3.46
CA TYR A 57 -6.34 10.66 2.07
C TYR A 57 -6.70 9.19 1.87
N LEU A 58 -7.01 8.44 2.94
CA LEU A 58 -7.34 7.02 2.84
C LEU A 58 -8.86 6.83 2.88
N ASP A 59 -9.40 6.12 1.89
CA ASP A 59 -10.79 5.64 1.93
C ASP A 59 -10.93 4.39 2.80
N LEU A 60 -9.82 3.65 2.98
CA LEU A 60 -9.76 2.42 3.76
C LEU A 60 -8.37 2.21 4.35
N ALA A 61 -8.31 1.72 5.60
CA ALA A 61 -7.11 1.14 6.18
C ALA A 61 -7.46 -0.24 6.75
N LEU A 62 -6.69 -1.27 6.36
CA LEU A 62 -6.85 -2.64 6.81
C LEU A 62 -5.50 -3.19 7.30
N PHE A 63 -5.56 -3.85 8.45
CA PHE A 63 -4.41 -4.39 9.14
C PHE A 63 -4.62 -5.89 9.39
N SER A 64 -3.60 -6.71 9.12
CA SER A 64 -3.71 -8.17 9.33
C SER A 64 -4.05 -8.55 10.77
N SER A 65 -3.65 -7.73 11.75
CA SER A 65 -3.95 -7.92 13.17
C SER A 65 -5.45 -7.90 13.48
N GLU A 66 -6.26 -7.20 12.68
CA GLU A 66 -7.72 -7.13 12.85
C GLU A 66 -8.46 -8.09 11.91
N VAL A 67 -7.92 -8.30 10.70
CA VAL A 67 -8.56 -9.16 9.67
C VAL A 67 -8.33 -10.66 9.94
N GLY A 68 -7.26 -11.01 10.66
CA GLY A 68 -6.92 -12.41 10.97
C GLY A 68 -6.20 -13.16 9.84
N PHE A 69 -5.95 -12.50 8.71
CA PHE A 69 -5.15 -12.99 7.60
C PHE A 69 -4.02 -12.01 7.29
N LYS A 70 -2.89 -12.50 6.79
CA LYS A 70 -1.80 -11.66 6.29
C LYS A 70 -1.63 -11.84 4.79
N LYS A 71 -1.15 -10.82 4.08
CA LYS A 71 -0.66 -10.95 2.70
C LYS A 71 0.46 -12.02 2.65
N PRO A 72 0.55 -12.87 1.62
CA PRO A 72 -0.17 -12.83 0.34
C PRO A 72 -1.54 -13.52 0.32
N HIS A 73 -2.13 -13.85 1.48
CA HIS A 73 -3.42 -14.54 1.49
C HIS A 73 -4.49 -13.71 0.75
N PRO A 74 -5.20 -14.30 -0.24
CA PRO A 74 -6.08 -13.54 -1.14
C PRO A 74 -7.19 -12.79 -0.42
N HIS A 75 -7.64 -13.30 0.74
CA HIS A 75 -8.65 -12.65 1.57
C HIS A 75 -8.30 -11.20 1.93
N MET A 76 -7.02 -10.87 2.14
CA MET A 76 -6.60 -9.50 2.46
C MET A 76 -6.89 -8.54 1.31
N PHE A 77 -6.57 -8.95 0.08
CA PHE A 77 -6.78 -8.13 -1.11
C PHE A 77 -8.26 -8.08 -1.51
N CYS A 78 -8.95 -9.23 -1.50
CA CYS A 78 -10.38 -9.30 -1.82
C CYS A 78 -11.22 -8.47 -0.86
N THR A 79 -10.92 -8.50 0.45
CA THR A 79 -11.62 -7.67 1.44
C THR A 79 -11.39 -6.18 1.19
N ALA A 80 -10.17 -5.78 0.83
CA ALA A 80 -9.88 -4.39 0.49
C ALA A 80 -10.67 -3.92 -0.74
N LEU A 81 -10.68 -4.74 -1.80
CA LEU A 81 -11.40 -4.47 -3.05
C LEU A 81 -12.91 -4.37 -2.81
N GLU A 82 -13.49 -5.31 -2.05
CA GLU A 82 -14.91 -5.32 -1.70
C GLU A 82 -15.31 -4.06 -0.91
N LYS A 83 -14.54 -3.72 0.13
CA LYS A 83 -14.82 -2.53 0.96
C LYS A 83 -14.65 -1.21 0.18
N LEU A 84 -13.78 -1.18 -0.81
CA LEU A 84 -13.60 -0.02 -1.69
C LEU A 84 -14.62 0.01 -2.84
N GLY A 85 -15.32 -1.09 -3.11
CA GLY A 85 -16.23 -1.22 -4.25
C GLY A 85 -15.52 -1.22 -5.61
N VAL A 86 -14.32 -1.80 -5.68
CA VAL A 86 -13.45 -1.78 -6.86
C VAL A 86 -13.24 -3.20 -7.39
N VAL A 87 -13.28 -3.39 -8.70
CA VAL A 87 -12.97 -4.68 -9.33
C VAL A 87 -11.45 -4.91 -9.42
N PRO A 88 -10.94 -6.14 -9.30
CA PRO A 88 -9.50 -6.38 -9.23
C PRO A 88 -8.70 -5.77 -10.39
N HIS A 89 -9.18 -5.94 -11.62
CA HIS A 89 -8.50 -5.47 -12.84
C HIS A 89 -8.44 -3.95 -12.98
N SER A 90 -9.22 -3.20 -12.19
CA SER A 90 -9.17 -1.73 -12.13
C SER A 90 -8.39 -1.21 -10.91
N ALA A 91 -7.69 -2.10 -10.20
CA ALA A 91 -6.93 -1.76 -9.01
C ALA A 91 -5.46 -2.11 -9.18
N LEU A 92 -4.62 -1.33 -8.51
CA LEU A 92 -3.18 -1.53 -8.42
C LEU A 92 -2.76 -1.59 -6.95
N PHE A 93 -1.91 -2.55 -6.62
CA PHE A 93 -1.24 -2.63 -5.34
C PHE A 93 0.19 -2.10 -5.43
N VAL A 94 0.63 -1.32 -4.44
CA VAL A 94 2.01 -0.83 -4.35
C VAL A 94 2.62 -1.33 -3.05
N GLY A 95 3.74 -2.04 -3.14
CA GLY A 95 4.40 -2.63 -1.98
C GLY A 95 5.87 -2.92 -2.24
N ASP A 96 6.59 -3.33 -1.19
CA ASP A 96 8.04 -3.57 -1.20
C ASP A 96 8.40 -5.06 -1.07
N ARG A 97 7.41 -5.93 -0.87
CA ARG A 97 7.61 -7.39 -0.75
C ARG A 97 7.11 -8.12 -1.99
N LEU A 98 8.01 -8.80 -2.69
CA LEU A 98 7.66 -9.54 -3.90
C LEU A 98 6.59 -10.62 -3.67
N GLU A 99 6.80 -11.49 -2.69
CA GLU A 99 5.83 -12.55 -2.40
C GLU A 99 4.55 -11.99 -1.78
N GLU A 100 4.67 -11.19 -0.71
CA GLU A 100 3.51 -10.73 0.03
C GLU A 100 2.67 -9.72 -0.77
N ASP A 101 3.29 -8.74 -1.42
CA ASP A 101 2.58 -7.63 -2.08
C ASP A 101 2.34 -7.90 -3.56
N ILE A 102 3.38 -8.28 -4.31
CA ILE A 102 3.31 -8.36 -5.77
C ILE A 102 2.58 -9.61 -6.20
N GLU A 103 3.10 -10.78 -5.81
CA GLU A 103 2.49 -12.05 -6.16
C GLU A 103 1.08 -12.17 -5.54
N GLY A 104 0.90 -11.72 -4.30
CA GLY A 104 -0.40 -11.68 -3.62
C GLY A 104 -1.46 -10.87 -4.37
N ALA A 105 -1.12 -9.66 -4.82
CA ALA A 105 -2.04 -8.81 -5.57
C ALA A 105 -2.33 -9.38 -6.97
N GLN A 106 -1.31 -9.87 -7.68
CA GLN A 106 -1.47 -10.45 -9.01
C GLN A 106 -2.34 -11.72 -8.99
N LYS A 107 -2.22 -12.56 -7.95
CA LYS A 107 -3.04 -13.77 -7.77
C LYS A 107 -4.54 -13.50 -7.65
N VAL A 108 -4.94 -12.28 -7.28
CA VAL A 108 -6.36 -11.87 -7.24
C VAL A 108 -6.78 -11.04 -8.46
N GLY A 109 -5.90 -10.83 -9.44
CA GLY A 109 -6.18 -10.09 -10.67
C GLY A 109 -5.95 -8.58 -10.60
N MET A 110 -5.22 -8.10 -9.58
CA MET A 110 -4.77 -6.70 -9.52
C MET A 110 -3.45 -6.51 -10.29
N LYS A 111 -3.18 -5.29 -10.74
CA LYS A 111 -1.82 -4.90 -11.14
C LYS A 111 -0.96 -4.67 -9.88
N ALA A 112 0.34 -4.88 -9.99
CA ALA A 112 1.25 -4.71 -8.86
C ALA A 112 2.51 -3.92 -9.24
N VAL A 113 2.78 -2.86 -8.46
CA VAL A 113 4.00 -2.05 -8.59
C VAL A 113 4.91 -2.31 -7.40
N LEU A 114 6.14 -2.73 -7.71
CA LEU A 114 7.18 -2.95 -6.72
C LEU A 114 7.91 -1.65 -6.42
N LYS A 115 7.83 -1.19 -5.17
CA LYS A 115 8.73 -0.19 -4.62
C LYS A 115 10.01 -0.91 -4.20
N ILE A 116 11.09 -0.68 -4.92
CA ILE A 116 12.40 -1.29 -4.68
C ILE A 116 13.46 -0.19 -4.59
N LYS A 117 14.56 -0.40 -3.87
CA LYS A 117 15.64 0.60 -3.91
C LYS A 117 16.35 0.54 -5.26
N GLU A 118 16.88 1.68 -5.69
CA GLU A 118 17.69 1.73 -6.90
C GLU A 118 18.90 0.79 -6.77
N GLY A 119 19.12 -0.05 -7.79
CA GLY A 119 20.20 -1.03 -7.82
C GLY A 119 19.94 -2.34 -7.06
N GLU A 120 18.77 -2.52 -6.44
CA GLU A 120 18.37 -3.83 -5.92
C GLU A 120 17.76 -4.70 -7.03
N ASP A 121 18.20 -5.95 -7.10
CA ASP A 121 17.69 -6.93 -8.06
C ASP A 121 16.39 -7.58 -7.59
N CYS A 122 15.52 -7.84 -8.56
CA CYS A 122 14.30 -8.61 -8.36
C CYS A 122 14.57 -10.07 -8.78
N PRO A 123 14.39 -11.08 -7.91
CA PRO A 123 14.44 -12.47 -8.33
C PRO A 123 13.47 -12.73 -9.49
N ALA A 124 13.92 -13.53 -10.45
CA ALA A 124 13.24 -13.73 -11.73
C ALA A 124 11.88 -14.46 -11.62
N CYS A 125 11.56 -15.07 -10.48
CA CYS A 125 10.35 -15.88 -10.30
C CYS A 125 9.05 -15.07 -10.15
N ILE A 126 9.14 -13.80 -9.71
CA ILE A 126 7.98 -12.91 -9.52
C ILE A 126 8.24 -11.64 -10.32
N VAL A 127 7.40 -11.36 -11.31
CA VAL A 127 7.56 -10.22 -12.22
C VAL A 127 6.49 -9.17 -11.89
N PRO A 128 6.84 -8.02 -11.29
CA PRO A 128 5.89 -6.94 -11.09
C PRO A 128 5.50 -6.28 -12.41
N ASP A 129 4.30 -5.69 -12.48
CA ASP A 129 3.82 -4.96 -13.65
C ASP A 129 4.64 -3.68 -13.90
N ALA A 130 5.14 -3.05 -12.83
CA ALA A 130 6.13 -1.98 -12.90
C ALA A 130 6.98 -1.91 -11.62
N LYS A 131 8.10 -1.20 -11.71
CA LYS A 131 9.01 -0.94 -10.59
C LYS A 131 9.19 0.57 -10.43
N ILE A 132 9.24 1.03 -9.20
CA ILE A 132 9.53 2.42 -8.86
C ILE A 132 10.55 2.49 -7.73
N ALA A 133 11.42 3.48 -7.77
CA ALA A 133 12.30 3.78 -6.63
C ALA A 133 11.63 4.76 -5.66
N ASN A 134 10.91 5.73 -6.22
CA ASN A 134 10.30 6.85 -5.49
C ASN A 134 8.79 6.90 -5.74
N LEU A 135 8.03 7.34 -4.73
CA LEU A 135 6.57 7.47 -4.85
C LEU A 135 6.12 8.53 -5.85
N SER A 136 7.00 9.46 -6.23
CA SER A 136 6.77 10.45 -7.28
C SER A 136 6.67 9.86 -8.68
N GLU A 137 7.19 8.65 -8.91
CA GLU A 137 7.11 7.93 -10.20
C GLU A 137 5.77 7.22 -10.37
N LEU A 138 5.03 7.00 -9.27
CA LEU A 138 3.81 6.22 -9.27
C LEU A 138 2.70 6.80 -10.16
N PRO A 139 2.47 8.14 -10.23
CA PRO A 139 1.46 8.69 -11.13
C PRO A 139 1.72 8.33 -12.60
N GLU A 140 2.97 8.37 -13.06
CA GLU A 140 3.34 7.98 -14.42
C GLU A 140 3.14 6.47 -14.64
N ALA A 141 3.53 5.65 -13.66
CA ALA A 141 3.30 4.21 -13.70
C ALA A 141 1.82 3.85 -13.81
N VAL A 142 0.94 4.55 -13.08
CA VAL A 142 -0.51 4.37 -13.15
C VAL A 142 -1.05 4.66 -14.55
N LEU A 143 -0.67 5.79 -15.16
CA LEU A 143 -1.12 6.16 -16.51
C LEU A 143 -0.71 5.09 -17.54
N LYS A 144 0.55 4.65 -17.50
CA LYS A 144 1.08 3.61 -18.40
C LYS A 144 0.37 2.28 -18.23
N LEU A 145 0.12 1.87 -16.99
CA LEU A 145 -0.47 0.57 -16.68
C LEU A 145 -1.95 0.48 -17.03
N PHE A 146 -2.69 1.58 -16.92
CA PHE A 146 -4.13 1.61 -17.21
C PHE A 146 -4.47 2.20 -18.58
N GLU A 147 -3.48 2.63 -19.36
CA GLU A 147 -3.64 3.22 -20.70
C GLU A 147 -4.58 4.44 -20.71
N ILE A 148 -4.45 5.31 -19.69
CA ILE A 148 -5.28 6.52 -19.48
C ILE A 148 -4.44 7.79 -19.40
#